data_AF-A0A946MU84-F1
#
_entry.id   AF-A0A946MU84-F1
#
_cell.length_a   1.000
_cell.length_b   1.000
_cell.length_c   1.000
_cell.angle_alpha   90.00
_cell.angle_beta   90.00
_cell.angle_gamma   90.00
#
_symmetry.space_group_name_H-M   'P 1'
#
loop_
_entity.id
_entity.type
_entity.pdbx_description
1 polymer ?
#
loop_
_entity_poly.entity_id
_entity_poly.type
_entity_poly.pdbx_seq_one_letter_code
_entity_poly.pdbx_strand_id
1 'polypeptide(L)'
;GRLPSIPRQKNGKRIALIGGGPASLTVARDLAPLGYQLDLYDSQPAGGGFMRSQIPSFRLPPEVLDEEVDYVLNMGIQSHFDTYVESLKSIIDKSYDAIFVGTGAPRGSDLDLPGRQECEKQIHVGIEWLGSVAFEHIQKVGKRVLVLGGGNTAMDCCRTARRLGGEDVKVVVRSEFARMKASPWEIEDAQEEDIPILNNHVPKEFVHEDGKLTGMRFDKVDVVYDSAGKRNLVPTGEELFFAADEVLIAIGQDNAFPWIERDLGIEFGKWDMPQVDKRTFQSSNPKVFFGGDAAFGPENIITAVAHGHQAAVSIDLFLSGKPTQQRPAPGVNLISQKMGVHEWSYDNLVTVDLREKVPHVDKVTALKDRKVEVELGFDVNAAYREAERCLNCDVQTVFDGAKCIECDGCTDICPTDCINFIDNADEDALRRTLRAPANDTTQELYVSEALVQTQRVMVKDENVCLHCGLCAERCPTGAWDMQRFLYSVTKAG
;
A
#
# COMPACT_ATOMS: atom_id res chain seq x y z
N GLY A 1 13.68 24.07 0.18
CA GLY A 1 12.52 23.47 -0.51
C GLY A 1 12.14 22.18 0.19
N ARG A 2 10.95 21.63 -0.10
CA ARG A 2 10.45 20.37 0.48
C ARG A 2 11.29 19.13 0.06
N LEU A 3 12.04 19.22 -1.04
CA LEU A 3 12.92 18.18 -1.55
C LEU A 3 14.42 18.49 -1.41
N PRO A 4 15.29 17.47 -1.40
CA PRO A 4 16.74 17.66 -1.35
C PRO A 4 17.26 18.43 -2.57
N SER A 5 18.30 19.24 -2.36
CA SER A 5 18.97 19.97 -3.44
C SER A 5 19.80 19.02 -4.30
N ILE A 6 19.82 19.29 -5.61
CA ILE A 6 20.52 18.45 -6.58
C ILE A 6 21.84 19.09 -6.93
N PRO A 7 22.93 18.31 -7.02
CA PRO A 7 24.23 18.85 -7.36
C PRO A 7 24.23 19.39 -8.79
N ARG A 8 24.87 20.56 -8.99
CA ARG A 8 25.07 21.15 -10.33
C ARG A 8 25.95 20.26 -11.20
N GLN A 9 26.97 19.66 -10.62
CA GLN A 9 27.82 18.68 -11.30
C GLN A 9 27.21 17.29 -11.13
N LYS A 10 26.84 16.67 -12.24
CA LYS A 10 26.36 15.29 -12.28
C LYS A 10 27.53 14.32 -12.07
N ASN A 11 27.23 13.13 -11.55
CA ASN A 11 28.22 12.09 -11.23
C ASN A 11 28.72 11.30 -12.46
N GLY A 12 28.22 11.65 -13.66
CA GLY A 12 28.61 11.04 -14.94
C GLY A 12 27.91 9.73 -15.28
N LYS A 13 26.98 9.26 -14.43
CA LYS A 13 26.19 8.04 -14.63
C LYS A 13 24.78 8.34 -15.12
N ARG A 14 24.29 7.54 -16.07
CA ARG A 14 22.97 7.69 -16.71
C ARG A 14 22.08 6.51 -16.42
N ILE A 15 20.82 6.78 -16.06
CA ILE A 15 19.82 5.76 -15.73
C ILE A 15 18.55 6.03 -16.55
N ALA A 16 18.03 4.99 -17.19
CA ALA A 16 16.71 5.03 -17.82
C ALA A 16 15.65 4.52 -16.85
N LEU A 17 14.54 5.24 -16.75
CA LEU A 17 13.36 4.88 -15.98
C LEU A 17 12.21 4.66 -16.97
N ILE A 18 11.61 3.46 -16.98
CA ILE A 18 10.54 3.10 -17.93
C ILE A 18 9.22 3.03 -17.17
N GLY A 19 8.26 3.87 -17.54
CA GLY A 19 7.02 4.14 -16.82
C GLY A 19 7.18 5.30 -15.84
N GLY A 20 6.32 6.30 -15.92
CA GLY A 20 6.20 7.52 -15.12
C GLY A 20 5.25 7.38 -13.93
N GLY A 21 5.07 6.16 -13.41
CA GLY A 21 4.28 5.88 -12.22
C GLY A 21 5.04 6.07 -10.89
N PRO A 22 4.40 5.76 -9.75
CA PRO A 22 4.95 6.01 -8.41
C PRO A 22 6.34 5.40 -8.18
N ALA A 23 6.57 4.17 -8.67
CA ALA A 23 7.82 3.45 -8.48
C ALA A 23 9.01 4.19 -9.12
N SER A 24 8.89 4.54 -10.40
CA SER A 24 9.96 5.25 -11.12
C SER A 24 10.15 6.68 -10.64
N LEU A 25 9.06 7.38 -10.28
CA LEU A 25 9.16 8.72 -9.68
C LEU A 25 9.89 8.66 -8.34
N THR A 26 9.68 7.61 -7.54
CA THR A 26 10.41 7.43 -6.28
C THR A 26 11.89 7.14 -6.52
N VAL A 27 12.22 6.27 -7.48
CA VAL A 27 13.62 6.05 -7.90
C VAL A 27 14.26 7.35 -8.35
N ALA A 28 13.54 8.16 -9.14
CA ALA A 28 14.03 9.44 -9.61
C ALA A 28 14.32 10.41 -8.45
N ARG A 29 13.38 10.51 -7.51
CA ARG A 29 13.45 11.37 -6.32
C ARG A 29 14.62 11.00 -5.41
N ASP A 30 14.94 9.72 -5.27
CA ASP A 30 16.03 9.24 -4.43
C ASP A 30 17.41 9.33 -5.10
N LEU A 31 17.49 9.15 -6.42
CA LEU A 31 18.77 9.15 -7.15
C LEU A 31 19.16 10.54 -7.69
N ALA A 32 18.21 11.43 -7.97
CA ALA A 32 18.53 12.77 -8.46
C ALA A 32 19.46 13.56 -7.52
N PRO A 33 19.29 13.54 -6.18
CA PRO A 33 20.19 14.21 -5.23
C PRO A 33 21.63 13.67 -5.25
N LEU A 34 21.86 12.45 -5.71
CA LEU A 34 23.18 11.83 -5.82
C LEU A 34 23.91 12.22 -7.12
N GLY A 35 23.28 13.04 -7.96
CA GLY A 35 23.87 13.58 -9.18
C GLY A 35 23.76 12.66 -10.40
N TYR A 36 22.94 11.61 -10.36
CA TYR A 36 22.64 10.81 -11.54
C TYR A 36 21.91 11.66 -12.61
N GLN A 37 22.15 11.34 -13.89
CA GLN A 37 21.32 11.80 -14.99
C GLN A 37 20.21 10.77 -15.23
N LEU A 38 18.96 11.23 -15.17
CA LEU A 38 17.78 10.37 -15.19
C LEU A 38 16.94 10.72 -16.42
N ASP A 39 16.71 9.72 -17.27
CA ASP A 39 15.83 9.78 -18.43
C ASP A 39 14.57 8.96 -18.13
N LEU A 40 13.42 9.61 -18.02
CA LEU A 40 12.12 8.98 -17.74
C LEU A 40 11.33 8.84 -19.04
N TYR A 41 10.90 7.62 -19.37
CA TYR A 41 10.07 7.33 -20.54
C TYR A 41 8.67 6.92 -20.09
N ASP A 42 7.63 7.56 -20.62
CA ASP A 42 6.25 7.14 -20.41
C ASP A 42 5.41 7.37 -21.66
N SER A 43 4.43 6.49 -21.91
CA SER A 43 3.53 6.57 -23.06
C SER A 43 2.40 7.58 -22.90
N GLN A 44 2.13 8.04 -21.68
CA GLN A 44 1.13 9.04 -21.36
C GLN A 44 1.71 10.45 -21.53
N PRO A 45 0.85 11.47 -21.69
CA PRO A 45 1.28 12.86 -21.86
C PRO A 45 1.85 13.51 -20.59
N ALA A 46 1.69 12.88 -19.42
CA ALA A 46 2.15 13.41 -18.13
C ALA A 46 2.45 12.29 -17.12
N GLY A 47 3.26 12.61 -16.10
CA GLY A 47 3.65 11.68 -15.04
C GLY A 47 2.52 11.36 -14.06
N GLY A 48 2.64 10.26 -13.34
CA GLY A 48 1.65 9.75 -12.39
C GLY A 48 1.20 8.31 -12.67
N GLY A 49 1.39 7.82 -13.91
CA GLY A 49 1.01 6.47 -14.33
C GLY A 49 -0.46 6.18 -14.04
N PHE A 50 -0.77 5.03 -13.43
CA PHE A 50 -2.14 4.63 -13.13
C PHE A 50 -2.85 5.53 -12.13
N MET A 51 -2.13 6.28 -11.29
CA MET A 51 -2.76 7.30 -10.45
C MET A 51 -3.45 8.37 -11.29
N ARG A 52 -2.86 8.73 -12.45
CA ARG A 52 -3.46 9.67 -13.39
C ARG A 52 -4.53 9.02 -14.26
N SER A 53 -4.23 7.82 -14.76
CA SER A 53 -5.00 7.22 -15.84
C SER A 53 -6.07 6.24 -15.38
N GLN A 54 -6.18 5.89 -14.09
CA GLN A 54 -7.12 4.84 -13.65
C GLN A 54 -7.86 5.22 -12.37
N ILE A 55 -7.26 6.03 -11.49
CA ILE A 55 -7.95 6.51 -10.29
C ILE A 55 -8.91 7.63 -10.70
N PRO A 56 -10.21 7.54 -10.35
CA PRO A 56 -11.18 8.58 -10.70
C PRO A 56 -10.85 9.94 -10.06
N SER A 57 -11.14 11.04 -10.77
CA SER A 57 -10.86 12.40 -10.29
C SER A 57 -11.57 12.77 -8.99
N PHE A 58 -12.74 12.18 -8.71
CA PHE A 58 -13.45 12.39 -7.45
C PHE A 58 -12.74 11.77 -6.22
N ARG A 59 -11.70 10.97 -6.44
CA ARG A 59 -10.82 10.42 -5.39
C ARG A 59 -9.44 11.06 -5.38
N LEU A 60 -8.90 11.31 -6.57
CA LEU A 60 -7.57 11.89 -6.74
C LEU A 60 -7.63 12.96 -7.83
N PRO A 61 -7.81 14.24 -7.46
CA PRO A 61 -7.85 15.33 -8.43
C PRO A 61 -6.51 15.47 -9.18
N PRO A 62 -6.53 15.70 -10.51
CA PRO A 62 -5.31 15.85 -11.30
C PRO A 62 -4.35 16.93 -10.79
N GLU A 63 -4.88 18.04 -10.28
CA GLU A 63 -4.11 19.17 -9.75
C GLU A 63 -3.26 18.80 -8.52
N VAL A 64 -3.78 17.94 -7.64
CA VAL A 64 -3.03 17.44 -6.47
C VAL A 64 -1.90 16.52 -6.96
N LEU A 65 -2.22 15.66 -7.93
CA LEU A 65 -1.24 14.78 -8.54
C LEU A 65 -0.15 15.55 -9.28
N ASP A 66 -0.52 16.59 -10.03
CA ASP A 66 0.41 17.46 -10.75
C ASP A 66 1.37 18.12 -9.76
N GLU A 67 0.89 18.68 -8.64
CA GLU A 67 1.75 19.27 -7.61
C GLU A 67 2.80 18.27 -7.10
N GLU A 68 2.38 17.05 -6.74
CA GLU A 68 3.27 16.04 -6.16
C GLU A 68 4.27 15.48 -7.18
N VAL A 69 3.81 15.18 -8.39
CA VAL A 69 4.65 14.66 -9.48
C VAL A 69 5.66 15.71 -9.91
N ASP A 70 5.25 16.97 -10.03
CA ASP A 70 6.10 18.06 -10.48
C ASP A 70 7.19 18.40 -9.48
N TYR A 71 7.00 18.15 -8.17
CA TYR A 71 8.11 18.23 -7.22
C TYR A 71 9.27 17.33 -7.66
N VAL A 72 8.97 16.12 -8.13
CA VAL A 72 9.99 15.17 -8.60
C VAL A 72 10.48 15.50 -10.00
N LEU A 73 9.60 15.79 -10.96
CA LEU A 73 10.02 16.05 -12.35
C LEU A 73 10.91 17.30 -12.45
N ASN A 74 10.58 18.35 -11.68
CA ASN A 74 11.34 19.61 -11.65
C ASN A 74 12.70 19.50 -10.93
N MET A 75 13.09 18.30 -10.47
CA MET A 75 14.45 17.96 -10.06
C MET A 75 15.45 17.94 -11.25
N GLY A 76 14.99 18.23 -12.47
CA GLY A 76 15.82 18.13 -13.66
C GLY A 76 15.91 16.70 -14.19
N ILE A 77 14.80 15.96 -14.04
CA ILE A 77 14.57 14.68 -14.71
C ILE A 77 14.29 14.97 -16.18
N GLN A 78 14.91 14.21 -17.09
CA GLN A 78 14.65 14.33 -18.53
C GLN A 78 13.44 13.46 -18.87
N SER A 79 12.27 14.09 -18.91
CA SER A 79 11.00 13.40 -19.17
C SER A 79 10.70 13.31 -20.66
N HIS A 80 10.52 12.08 -21.14
CA HIS A 80 10.12 11.72 -22.49
C HIS A 80 8.69 11.16 -22.42
N PHE A 81 7.71 12.06 -22.31
CA PHE A 81 6.29 11.72 -22.36
C PHE A 81 5.86 11.40 -23.80
N ASP A 82 4.65 10.85 -23.95
CA ASP A 82 4.11 10.37 -25.24
C ASP A 82 5.07 9.40 -25.98
N THR A 83 5.89 8.67 -25.22
CA THR A 83 6.93 7.78 -25.74
C THR A 83 6.71 6.36 -25.23
N TYR A 84 6.07 5.53 -26.05
CA TYR A 84 5.92 4.11 -25.78
C TYR A 84 7.22 3.34 -26.08
N VAL A 85 7.70 2.56 -25.12
CA VAL A 85 8.90 1.73 -25.29
C VAL A 85 8.47 0.37 -25.86
N GLU A 86 8.64 0.18 -27.16
CA GLU A 86 8.31 -1.06 -27.87
C GLU A 86 9.36 -2.18 -27.71
N SER A 87 10.57 -1.83 -27.26
CA SER A 87 11.72 -2.74 -27.18
C SER A 87 12.64 -2.35 -26.03
N LEU A 88 12.89 -3.27 -25.08
CA LEU A 88 13.88 -3.06 -24.03
C LEU A 88 15.29 -3.00 -24.63
N LYS A 89 15.56 -3.79 -25.67
CA LYS A 89 16.82 -3.75 -26.41
C LYS A 89 17.16 -2.35 -26.92
N SER A 90 16.16 -1.63 -27.46
CA SER A 90 16.34 -0.25 -27.93
C SER A 90 16.80 0.72 -26.82
N ILE A 91 16.40 0.47 -25.57
CA ILE A 91 16.84 1.24 -24.41
C ILE A 91 18.25 0.81 -23.98
N ILE A 92 18.55 -0.49 -23.98
CA ILE A 92 19.89 -1.02 -23.68
C ILE A 92 20.94 -0.45 -24.66
N ASP A 93 20.61 -0.38 -25.95
CA ASP A 93 21.50 0.12 -27.00
C ASP A 93 21.86 1.61 -26.83
N LYS A 94 21.04 2.39 -26.09
CA LYS A 94 21.35 3.78 -25.71
C LYS A 94 22.46 3.89 -24.64
N SER A 95 23.04 2.77 -24.21
CA SER A 95 24.21 2.70 -23.34
C SER A 95 24.02 3.35 -21.96
N TYR A 96 22.83 3.15 -21.37
CA TYR A 96 22.59 3.50 -19.96
C TYR A 96 23.44 2.63 -19.02
N ASP A 97 23.85 3.19 -17.87
CA ASP A 97 24.58 2.46 -16.86
C ASP A 97 23.65 1.51 -16.09
N ALA A 98 22.40 1.90 -15.88
CA ALA A 98 21.32 1.08 -15.31
C ALA A 98 19.96 1.43 -15.94
N ILE A 99 19.02 0.48 -15.89
CA ILE A 99 17.65 0.63 -16.36
C ILE A 99 16.70 0.17 -15.24
N PHE A 100 15.68 0.96 -14.95
CA PHE A 100 14.61 0.61 -14.03
C PHE A 100 13.27 0.51 -14.77
N VAL A 101 12.58 -0.60 -14.59
CA VAL A 101 11.27 -0.87 -15.20
C VAL A 101 10.18 -0.76 -14.13
N GLY A 102 9.39 0.31 -14.21
CA GLY A 102 8.26 0.63 -13.34
C GLY A 102 6.96 0.83 -14.13
N THR A 103 6.73 0.02 -15.16
CA THR A 103 5.61 0.15 -16.11
C THR A 103 4.26 -0.32 -15.56
N GLY A 104 4.21 -0.84 -14.33
CA GLY A 104 3.00 -1.40 -13.73
C GLY A 104 2.55 -2.73 -14.35
N ALA A 105 1.28 -3.06 -14.13
CA ALA A 105 0.58 -4.21 -14.73
C ALA A 105 -0.55 -3.72 -15.68
N PRO A 106 -0.21 -3.33 -16.93
CA PRO A 106 -1.15 -2.60 -17.79
C PRO A 106 -2.25 -3.43 -18.44
N ARG A 107 -2.18 -4.76 -18.39
CA ARG A 107 -3.15 -5.60 -19.08
C ARG A 107 -4.28 -5.96 -18.11
N GLY A 108 -5.50 -5.52 -18.37
CA GLY A 108 -6.64 -6.02 -17.61
C GLY A 108 -6.97 -7.46 -17.97
N SER A 109 -7.42 -8.24 -16.99
CA SER A 109 -7.87 -9.62 -17.24
C SER A 109 -9.27 -9.62 -17.86
N ASP A 110 -9.48 -10.43 -18.90
CA ASP A 110 -10.75 -10.57 -19.62
C ASP A 110 -11.43 -11.92 -19.31
N LEU A 111 -12.69 -12.07 -19.73
CA LEU A 111 -13.48 -13.30 -19.66
C LEU A 111 -13.87 -13.78 -21.05
N ASP A 112 -13.39 -14.96 -21.41
CA ASP A 112 -13.80 -15.66 -22.62
C ASP A 112 -15.01 -16.56 -22.32
N LEU A 113 -16.20 -16.00 -22.50
CA LEU A 113 -17.49 -16.67 -22.27
C LEU A 113 -18.38 -16.51 -23.51
N PRO A 114 -19.39 -17.39 -23.71
CA PRO A 114 -20.36 -17.24 -24.79
C PRO A 114 -20.98 -15.83 -24.83
N GLY A 115 -21.09 -15.25 -26.02
CA GLY A 115 -21.62 -13.89 -26.25
C GLY A 115 -20.61 -12.75 -26.09
N ARG A 116 -19.37 -13.03 -25.62
CA ARG A 116 -18.32 -12.02 -25.39
C ARG A 116 -17.92 -11.28 -26.66
N GLN A 117 -17.82 -12.00 -27.79
CA GLN A 117 -17.37 -11.44 -29.07
C GLN A 117 -18.50 -10.66 -29.75
N GLU A 118 -19.71 -11.21 -29.71
CA GLU A 118 -20.91 -10.62 -30.31
C GLU A 118 -21.29 -9.28 -29.66
N CYS A 119 -20.93 -9.10 -28.38
CA CYS A 119 -21.22 -7.89 -27.59
C CYS A 119 -19.98 -7.06 -27.25
N GLU A 120 -18.90 -7.16 -28.03
CA GLU A 120 -17.62 -6.50 -27.72
C GLU A 120 -17.73 -4.99 -27.43
N LYS A 121 -18.72 -4.31 -28.02
CA LYS A 121 -18.90 -2.86 -27.87
C LYS A 121 -19.55 -2.46 -26.55
N GLN A 122 -20.20 -3.38 -25.86
CA GLN A 122 -20.88 -3.17 -24.58
C GLN A 122 -20.16 -3.86 -23.41
N ILE A 123 -19.06 -4.56 -23.70
CA ILE A 123 -18.28 -5.28 -22.70
C ILE A 123 -16.90 -4.64 -22.65
N HIS A 124 -16.59 -4.02 -21.51
CA HIS A 124 -15.36 -3.29 -21.32
C HIS A 124 -14.50 -3.92 -20.24
N VAL A 125 -13.19 -3.96 -20.47
CA VAL A 125 -12.24 -4.28 -19.40
C VAL A 125 -12.16 -3.06 -18.48
N GLY A 126 -12.45 -3.25 -17.20
CA GLY A 126 -12.71 -2.15 -16.25
C GLY A 126 -11.56 -1.16 -16.15
N ILE A 127 -10.32 -1.63 -16.23
CA ILE A 127 -9.15 -0.76 -16.14
C ILE A 127 -8.96 0.14 -17.37
N GLU A 128 -9.24 -0.39 -18.56
CA GLU A 128 -9.19 0.35 -19.83
C GLU A 128 -10.36 1.31 -19.94
N TRP A 129 -11.52 0.90 -19.42
CA TRP A 129 -12.71 1.72 -19.33
C TRP A 129 -12.50 2.93 -18.42
N LEU A 130 -11.94 2.73 -17.21
CA LEU A 130 -11.60 3.83 -16.29
C LEU A 130 -10.63 4.82 -16.94
N GLY A 131 -9.61 4.34 -17.66
CA GLY A 131 -8.72 5.22 -18.41
C GLY A 131 -9.42 5.98 -19.52
N SER A 132 -10.31 5.33 -20.26
CA SER A 132 -11.12 5.99 -21.29
C SER A 132 -12.04 7.07 -20.70
N VAL A 133 -12.54 6.88 -19.47
CA VAL A 133 -13.31 7.90 -18.75
C VAL A 133 -12.41 9.05 -18.28
N ALA A 134 -11.23 8.76 -17.73
CA ALA A 134 -10.27 9.74 -17.26
C ALA A 134 -9.78 10.67 -18.38
N PHE A 135 -9.52 10.11 -19.56
CA PHE A 135 -9.15 10.86 -20.78
C PHE A 135 -10.36 11.40 -21.56
N GLU A 136 -11.56 11.37 -20.97
CA GLU A 136 -12.81 11.91 -21.52
C GLU A 136 -13.27 11.31 -22.86
N HIS A 137 -12.75 10.15 -23.25
CA HIS A 137 -13.20 9.37 -24.42
C HIS A 137 -14.57 8.73 -24.17
N ILE A 138 -14.90 8.40 -22.92
CA ILE A 138 -16.21 7.91 -22.48
C ILE A 138 -16.84 8.95 -21.56
N GLN A 139 -18.06 9.38 -21.89
CA GLN A 139 -18.78 10.41 -21.14
C GLN A 139 -20.15 9.95 -20.62
N LYS A 140 -20.61 8.78 -21.05
CA LYS A 140 -21.89 8.17 -20.66
C LYS A 140 -21.74 6.67 -20.60
N VAL A 141 -22.61 6.05 -19.83
CA VAL A 141 -22.74 4.60 -19.71
C VAL A 141 -24.22 4.21 -19.89
N GLY A 142 -24.47 2.95 -20.23
CA GLY A 142 -25.81 2.36 -20.27
C GLY A 142 -26.57 2.50 -18.94
N LYS A 143 -27.90 2.41 -19.00
CA LYS A 143 -28.75 2.58 -17.80
C LYS A 143 -28.54 1.44 -16.80
N ARG A 144 -28.37 0.21 -17.29
CA ARG A 144 -28.14 -0.99 -16.48
C ARG A 144 -26.70 -1.45 -16.66
N VAL A 145 -25.91 -1.44 -15.60
CA VAL A 145 -24.47 -1.76 -15.65
C VAL A 145 -24.15 -2.89 -14.68
N LEU A 146 -23.48 -3.93 -15.17
CA LEU A 146 -22.92 -4.98 -14.31
C LEU A 146 -21.41 -4.82 -14.22
N VAL A 147 -20.89 -4.75 -13.00
CA VAL A 147 -19.45 -4.71 -12.73
C VAL A 147 -19.02 -6.05 -12.16
N LEU A 148 -18.13 -6.76 -12.84
CA LEU A 148 -17.65 -8.08 -12.43
C LEU A 148 -16.33 -7.95 -11.66
N GLY A 149 -16.33 -8.29 -10.38
CA GLY A 149 -15.11 -8.25 -9.57
C GLY A 149 -15.32 -7.61 -8.20
N GLY A 150 -14.43 -7.94 -7.26
CA GLY A 150 -14.54 -7.51 -5.86
C GLY A 150 -13.28 -6.84 -5.31
N GLY A 151 -12.46 -6.25 -6.19
CA GLY A 151 -11.29 -5.43 -5.82
C GLY A 151 -11.56 -3.94 -5.99
N ASN A 152 -10.58 -3.10 -5.66
CA ASN A 152 -10.72 -1.63 -5.73
C ASN A 152 -11.14 -1.13 -7.12
N THR A 153 -10.57 -1.70 -8.20
CA THR A 153 -10.97 -1.38 -9.58
C THR A 153 -12.47 -1.57 -9.82
N ALA A 154 -13.09 -2.58 -9.21
CA ALA A 154 -14.53 -2.81 -9.35
C ALA A 154 -15.36 -1.75 -8.62
N MET A 155 -14.88 -1.28 -7.45
CA MET A 155 -15.51 -0.19 -6.71
C MET A 155 -15.40 1.13 -7.47
N ASP A 156 -14.23 1.42 -8.04
CA ASP A 156 -14.03 2.61 -8.88
C ASP A 156 -14.92 2.54 -10.14
N CYS A 157 -15.00 1.39 -10.81
CA CYS A 157 -15.87 1.18 -11.97
C CYS A 157 -17.34 1.44 -11.64
N CYS A 158 -17.86 0.88 -10.55
CA CYS A 158 -19.29 0.99 -10.24
C CYS A 158 -19.68 2.42 -9.82
N ARG A 159 -18.88 3.08 -8.99
CA ARG A 159 -19.07 4.47 -8.56
C ARG A 159 -18.94 5.45 -9.72
N THR A 160 -18.00 5.18 -10.64
CA THR A 160 -17.87 5.96 -11.88
C THR A 160 -19.07 5.75 -12.80
N ALA A 161 -19.55 4.51 -12.96
CA ALA A 161 -20.73 4.23 -13.78
C ALA A 161 -21.98 4.96 -13.26
N ARG A 162 -22.18 5.04 -11.94
CA ARG A 162 -23.26 5.85 -11.34
C ARG A 162 -23.18 7.32 -11.74
N ARG A 163 -21.98 7.92 -11.70
CA ARG A 163 -21.74 9.32 -12.09
C ARG A 163 -21.85 9.58 -13.59
N LEU A 164 -21.67 8.56 -14.44
CA LEU A 164 -21.84 8.65 -15.89
C LEU A 164 -23.29 8.43 -16.36
N GLY A 165 -24.23 8.30 -15.42
CA GLY A 165 -25.67 8.17 -15.72
C GLY A 165 -26.22 6.75 -15.62
N GLY A 166 -25.47 5.80 -15.09
CA GLY A 166 -25.98 4.46 -14.78
C GLY A 166 -27.07 4.55 -13.71
N GLU A 167 -28.28 4.09 -14.02
CA GLU A 167 -29.45 4.12 -13.14
C GLU A 167 -29.49 2.88 -12.23
N ASP A 168 -29.13 1.73 -12.77
CA ASP A 168 -29.12 0.41 -12.12
C ASP A 168 -27.73 -0.23 -12.27
N VAL A 169 -26.82 0.12 -11.36
CA VAL A 169 -25.44 -0.40 -11.34
C VAL A 169 -25.35 -1.47 -10.27
N LYS A 170 -24.85 -2.66 -10.61
CA LYS A 170 -24.62 -3.75 -9.65
C LYS A 170 -23.19 -4.25 -9.73
N VAL A 171 -22.61 -4.58 -8.58
CA VAL A 171 -21.35 -5.32 -8.52
C VAL A 171 -21.67 -6.79 -8.34
N VAL A 172 -21.05 -7.66 -9.12
CA VAL A 172 -21.22 -9.11 -9.04
C VAL A 172 -19.88 -9.76 -8.72
N VAL A 173 -19.83 -10.53 -7.63
CA VAL A 173 -18.61 -11.19 -7.14
C VAL A 173 -18.81 -12.68 -6.96
N ARG A 174 -17.79 -13.46 -7.31
CA ARG A 174 -17.78 -14.93 -7.14
C ARG A 174 -17.42 -15.40 -5.73
N SER A 175 -17.12 -14.47 -4.82
CA SER A 175 -16.68 -14.77 -3.45
C SER A 175 -17.68 -14.26 -2.43
N GLU A 176 -17.55 -14.75 -1.20
CA GLU A 176 -18.27 -14.21 -0.05
C GLU A 176 -17.93 -12.73 0.16
N PHE A 177 -18.89 -11.96 0.67
CA PHE A 177 -18.75 -10.53 0.94
C PHE A 177 -17.54 -10.24 1.85
N ALA A 178 -17.39 -11.00 2.95
CA ALA A 178 -16.29 -10.86 3.91
C ALA A 178 -14.89 -11.19 3.32
N ARG A 179 -14.83 -11.74 2.11
CA ARG A 179 -13.59 -12.12 1.41
C ARG A 179 -13.32 -11.25 0.18
N MET A 180 -14.06 -10.16 0.01
CA MET A 180 -13.76 -9.17 -1.03
C MET A 180 -12.36 -8.61 -0.83
N LYS A 181 -11.68 -8.32 -1.96
CA LYS A 181 -10.31 -7.79 -1.96
C LYS A 181 -10.29 -6.27 -1.83
N ALA A 182 -11.40 -5.61 -2.13
CA ALA A 182 -11.55 -4.18 -1.98
C ALA A 182 -11.43 -3.79 -0.50
N SER A 183 -10.89 -2.61 -0.26
CA SER A 183 -10.80 -2.09 1.10
C SER A 183 -12.20 -1.92 1.71
N PRO A 184 -12.39 -2.14 3.03
CA PRO A 184 -13.70 -2.04 3.65
C PRO A 184 -14.43 -0.71 3.40
N TRP A 185 -13.70 0.40 3.46
CA TRP A 185 -14.25 1.74 3.22
C TRP A 185 -14.71 1.95 1.76
N GLU A 186 -14.06 1.34 0.77
CA GLU A 186 -14.51 1.40 -0.64
C GLU A 186 -15.83 0.68 -0.86
N ILE A 187 -16.00 -0.43 -0.14
CA ILE A 187 -17.23 -1.23 -0.16
C ILE A 187 -18.36 -0.43 0.49
N GLU A 188 -18.09 0.19 1.64
CA GLU A 188 -19.03 1.07 2.34
C GLU A 188 -19.46 2.23 1.44
N ASP A 189 -18.51 2.94 0.81
CA ASP A 189 -18.78 4.03 -0.13
C ASP A 189 -19.69 3.61 -1.30
N ALA A 190 -19.40 2.46 -1.92
CA ALA A 190 -20.22 1.95 -3.01
C ALA A 190 -21.66 1.64 -2.53
N GLN A 191 -21.81 1.10 -1.33
CA GLN A 191 -23.12 0.83 -0.73
C GLN A 191 -23.87 2.13 -0.37
N GLU A 192 -23.18 3.16 0.13
CA GLU A 192 -23.77 4.47 0.40
C GLU A 192 -24.27 5.16 -0.88
N GLU A 193 -23.71 4.81 -2.04
CA GLU A 193 -24.16 5.23 -3.38
C GLU A 193 -25.31 4.39 -3.98
N ASP A 194 -25.92 3.52 -3.17
CA ASP A 194 -27.00 2.57 -3.50
C ASP A 194 -26.59 1.50 -4.53
N ILE A 195 -25.32 1.10 -4.57
CA ILE A 195 -24.83 0.08 -5.50
C ILE A 195 -24.91 -1.31 -4.81
N PRO A 196 -25.85 -2.19 -5.19
CA PRO A 196 -25.92 -3.53 -4.63
C PRO A 196 -24.71 -4.38 -5.03
N ILE A 197 -24.21 -5.14 -4.06
CA ILE A 197 -23.14 -6.14 -4.26
C ILE A 197 -23.77 -7.54 -4.17
N LEU A 198 -23.71 -8.26 -5.28
CA LEU A 198 -24.25 -9.61 -5.44
C LEU A 198 -23.12 -10.63 -5.31
N ASN A 199 -23.04 -11.26 -4.15
CA ASN A 199 -21.99 -12.22 -3.80
C ASN A 199 -22.33 -13.66 -4.17
N ASN A 200 -21.29 -14.47 -4.37
CA ASN A 200 -21.38 -15.89 -4.75
C ASN A 200 -22.08 -16.15 -6.10
N HIS A 201 -21.81 -15.31 -7.09
CA HIS A 201 -22.30 -15.48 -8.47
C HIS A 201 -21.12 -15.66 -9.42
N VAL A 202 -21.10 -16.77 -10.15
CA VAL A 202 -20.06 -17.06 -11.15
C VAL A 202 -20.61 -16.74 -12.55
N PRO A 203 -19.95 -15.86 -13.33
CA PRO A 203 -20.34 -15.53 -14.70
C PRO A 203 -20.39 -16.76 -15.62
N LYS A 204 -21.44 -16.89 -16.43
CA LYS A 204 -21.65 -18.04 -17.34
C LYS A 204 -21.73 -17.66 -18.82
N GLU A 205 -22.60 -16.71 -19.18
CA GLU A 205 -22.78 -16.26 -20.56
C GLU A 205 -23.23 -14.80 -20.61
N PHE A 206 -22.76 -14.08 -21.64
CA PHE A 206 -23.28 -12.77 -22.04
C PHE A 206 -24.49 -13.00 -22.97
N VAL A 207 -25.67 -12.57 -22.53
CA VAL A 207 -26.92 -12.79 -23.26
C VAL A 207 -27.17 -11.61 -24.18
N HIS A 208 -27.49 -11.89 -25.44
CA HIS A 208 -27.69 -10.86 -26.45
C HIS A 208 -28.76 -11.23 -27.46
N GLU A 209 -29.34 -10.20 -28.08
CA GLU A 209 -30.25 -10.29 -29.22
C GLU A 209 -29.64 -9.49 -30.36
N ASP A 210 -29.33 -10.14 -31.49
CA ASP A 210 -28.74 -9.50 -32.69
C ASP A 210 -27.47 -8.66 -32.40
N GLY A 211 -26.58 -9.17 -31.55
CA GLY A 211 -25.34 -8.48 -31.13
C GLY A 211 -25.55 -7.34 -30.12
N LYS A 212 -26.78 -7.16 -29.62
CA LYS A 212 -27.08 -6.23 -28.54
C LYS A 212 -27.18 -6.96 -27.21
N LEU A 213 -26.28 -6.63 -26.28
CA LEU A 213 -26.32 -7.13 -24.90
C LEU A 213 -27.67 -6.82 -24.24
N THR A 214 -28.29 -7.84 -23.66
CA THR A 214 -29.54 -7.72 -22.89
C THR A 214 -29.34 -8.06 -21.41
N GLY A 215 -28.27 -8.78 -21.09
CA GLY A 215 -27.89 -9.14 -19.73
C GLY A 215 -26.81 -10.20 -19.68
N MET A 216 -26.63 -10.79 -18.49
CA MET A 216 -25.66 -11.85 -18.26
C MET A 216 -26.25 -12.93 -17.35
N ARG A 217 -25.93 -14.20 -17.62
CA ARG A 217 -26.28 -15.31 -16.72
C ARG A 217 -25.16 -15.63 -15.75
N PHE A 218 -25.57 -16.08 -14.57
CA PHE A 218 -24.69 -16.48 -13.49
C PHE A 218 -25.16 -17.80 -12.89
N ASP A 219 -24.22 -18.64 -12.50
CA ASP A 219 -24.48 -19.74 -11.59
C ASP A 219 -24.32 -19.22 -10.16
N LYS A 220 -25.31 -19.47 -9.30
CA LYS A 220 -25.16 -19.26 -7.87
C LYS A 220 -24.33 -20.40 -7.29
N VAL A 221 -23.35 -20.05 -6.46
CA VAL A 221 -22.43 -21.02 -5.86
C VAL A 221 -22.46 -20.92 -4.35
N ASP A 222 -22.21 -22.03 -3.67
CA ASP A 222 -21.87 -22.05 -2.26
C ASP A 222 -20.35 -22.21 -2.10
N VAL A 223 -19.81 -21.62 -1.04
CA VAL A 223 -18.39 -21.69 -0.73
C VAL A 223 -18.16 -22.80 0.27
N VAL A 224 -17.42 -23.83 -0.15
CA VAL A 224 -17.03 -24.96 0.70
C VAL A 224 -15.52 -24.95 0.86
N TYR A 225 -15.07 -25.02 2.11
CA TYR A 225 -13.65 -25.11 2.44
C TYR A 225 -13.28 -26.58 2.66
N ASP A 226 -12.21 -27.03 2.02
CA ASP A 226 -11.67 -28.36 2.31
C ASP A 226 -10.90 -28.39 3.64
N SER A 227 -10.45 -29.57 4.06
CA SER A 227 -9.68 -29.77 5.29
C SER A 227 -8.34 -29.04 5.32
N ALA A 228 -7.84 -28.57 4.17
CA ALA A 228 -6.64 -27.74 4.05
C ALA A 228 -6.95 -26.24 4.00
N GLY A 229 -8.23 -25.84 4.17
CA GLY A 229 -8.68 -24.46 4.11
C GLY A 229 -8.73 -23.89 2.69
N LYS A 230 -8.55 -24.71 1.65
CA LYS A 230 -8.67 -24.26 0.26
C LYS A 230 -10.14 -24.14 -0.12
N ARG A 231 -10.45 -23.01 -0.74
CA ARG A 231 -11.81 -22.63 -1.14
C ARG A 231 -12.21 -23.34 -2.44
N ASN A 232 -13.36 -24.00 -2.41
CA ASN A 232 -14.03 -24.57 -3.58
C ASN A 232 -15.42 -23.92 -3.74
N LEU A 233 -15.78 -23.60 -4.98
CA LEU A 233 -17.10 -23.08 -5.32
C LEU A 233 -17.95 -24.24 -5.84
N VAL A 234 -19.06 -24.53 -5.16
CA VAL A 234 -19.98 -25.61 -5.53
C VAL A 234 -21.25 -25.00 -6.09
N PRO A 235 -21.65 -25.31 -7.34
CA PRO A 235 -22.90 -24.81 -7.90
C PRO A 235 -24.10 -25.25 -7.06
N THR A 236 -25.02 -24.33 -6.78
CA THR A 236 -26.28 -24.64 -6.08
C THR A 236 -27.32 -25.27 -7.01
N GLY A 237 -27.09 -25.20 -8.33
CA GLY A 237 -28.05 -25.56 -9.37
C GLY A 237 -29.03 -24.43 -9.72
N GLU A 238 -28.96 -23.29 -9.03
CA GLU A 238 -29.74 -22.09 -9.33
C GLU A 238 -29.01 -21.23 -10.37
N GLU A 239 -29.65 -21.03 -11.53
CA GLU A 239 -29.20 -20.07 -12.54
C GLU A 239 -29.94 -18.74 -12.39
N LEU A 240 -29.20 -17.65 -12.48
CA LEU A 240 -29.72 -16.30 -12.34
C LEU A 240 -29.41 -15.49 -13.60
N PHE A 241 -30.35 -14.63 -13.97
CA PHE A 241 -30.19 -13.69 -15.07
C PHE A 241 -30.28 -12.26 -14.54
N PHE A 242 -29.26 -11.46 -14.83
CA PHE A 242 -29.26 -10.03 -14.52
C PHE A 242 -29.24 -9.24 -15.82
N ALA A 243 -30.24 -8.39 -15.99
CA ALA A 243 -30.36 -7.55 -17.17
C ALA A 243 -29.31 -6.43 -17.15
N ALA A 244 -28.67 -6.17 -18.29
CA ALA A 244 -27.56 -5.24 -18.42
C ALA A 244 -27.51 -4.67 -19.84
N ASP A 245 -27.19 -3.38 -19.94
CA ASP A 245 -26.88 -2.71 -21.20
C ASP A 245 -25.36 -2.65 -21.44
N GLU A 246 -24.57 -2.64 -20.36
CA GLU A 246 -23.10 -2.71 -20.39
C GLU A 246 -22.55 -3.60 -19.26
N VAL A 247 -21.40 -4.22 -19.51
CA VAL A 247 -20.65 -5.01 -18.52
C VAL A 247 -19.22 -4.50 -18.41
N LEU A 248 -18.77 -4.27 -17.17
CA LEU A 248 -17.40 -3.86 -16.84
C LEU A 248 -16.67 -5.03 -16.16
N ILE A 249 -15.64 -5.58 -16.79
CA ILE A 249 -14.86 -6.71 -16.30
C ILE A 249 -13.68 -6.19 -15.48
N ALA A 250 -13.79 -6.25 -14.14
CA ALA A 250 -12.81 -5.77 -13.18
C ALA A 250 -12.27 -6.92 -12.28
N ILE A 251 -11.87 -8.03 -12.91
CA ILE A 251 -11.49 -9.27 -12.22
C ILE A 251 -10.00 -9.42 -11.92
N GLY A 252 -9.16 -8.49 -12.35
CA GLY A 252 -7.73 -8.51 -12.14
C GLY A 252 -6.95 -7.73 -13.19
N GLN A 253 -5.65 -7.65 -12.95
CA GLN A 253 -4.66 -7.15 -13.89
C GLN A 253 -3.55 -8.20 -14.00
N ASP A 254 -3.06 -8.35 -15.21
CA ASP A 254 -1.93 -9.19 -15.54
C ASP A 254 -0.78 -8.30 -16.03
N ASN A 255 0.43 -8.70 -15.71
CA ASN A 255 1.61 -8.10 -16.31
C ASN A 255 1.80 -8.70 -17.71
N ALA A 256 2.25 -7.87 -18.64
CA ALA A 256 2.63 -8.33 -19.97
C ALA A 256 3.91 -7.59 -20.38
N PHE A 257 4.93 -8.37 -20.72
CA PHE A 257 6.22 -7.85 -21.19
C PHE A 257 6.57 -8.32 -22.62
N PRO A 258 5.65 -8.20 -23.61
CA PRO A 258 5.95 -8.61 -24.98
C PRO A 258 7.06 -7.76 -25.64
N TRP A 259 7.30 -6.57 -25.09
CA TRP A 259 8.34 -5.62 -25.50
C TRP A 259 9.73 -5.93 -24.92
N ILE A 260 9.85 -6.93 -24.03
CA ILE A 260 11.14 -7.36 -23.48
C ILE A 260 11.60 -8.61 -24.23
N GLU A 261 12.65 -8.44 -25.04
CA GLU A 261 13.22 -9.53 -25.80
C GLU A 261 13.90 -10.59 -24.90
N ARG A 262 13.71 -11.87 -25.22
CA ARG A 262 14.14 -13.00 -24.37
C ARG A 262 15.65 -13.25 -24.39
N ASP A 263 16.35 -12.71 -25.38
CA ASP A 263 17.81 -12.81 -25.54
C ASP A 263 18.58 -11.77 -24.72
N LEU A 264 17.89 -10.94 -23.92
CA LEU A 264 18.50 -9.88 -23.10
C LEU A 264 19.06 -10.36 -21.76
N GLY A 265 19.10 -11.67 -21.51
CA GLY A 265 19.60 -12.24 -20.25
C GLY A 265 18.67 -12.00 -19.05
N ILE A 266 17.38 -11.76 -19.31
CA ILE A 266 16.33 -11.67 -18.29
C ILE A 266 15.57 -13.00 -18.26
N GLU A 267 15.62 -13.70 -17.13
CA GLU A 267 14.87 -14.92 -16.89
C GLU A 267 13.41 -14.58 -16.57
N PHE A 268 12.49 -15.33 -17.15
CA PHE A 268 11.07 -15.20 -16.90
C PHE A 268 10.54 -16.46 -16.23
N GLY A 269 9.70 -16.26 -15.21
CA GLY A 269 9.06 -17.31 -14.44
C GLY A 269 7.65 -17.63 -14.93
N LYS A 270 6.81 -18.05 -13.99
CA LYS A 270 5.40 -18.33 -14.23
C LYS A 270 4.68 -17.05 -14.70
N TRP A 271 3.70 -17.21 -15.59
CA TRP A 271 2.90 -16.11 -16.13
C TRP A 271 3.69 -15.03 -16.85
N ASP A 272 4.87 -15.39 -17.38
CA ASP A 272 5.70 -14.48 -18.13
C ASP A 272 6.20 -13.26 -17.33
N MET A 273 6.35 -13.43 -16.02
CA MET A 273 6.90 -12.43 -15.10
C MET A 273 8.43 -12.49 -15.03
N PRO A 274 9.16 -11.36 -15.02
CA PRO A 274 10.60 -11.36 -14.82
C PRO A 274 10.94 -11.95 -13.45
N GLN A 275 11.99 -12.76 -13.39
CA GLN A 275 12.54 -13.21 -12.11
C GLN A 275 13.38 -12.08 -11.52
N VAL A 276 12.90 -11.54 -10.41
CA VAL A 276 13.47 -10.38 -9.73
C VAL A 276 13.77 -10.75 -8.29
N ASP A 277 14.96 -10.40 -7.81
CA ASP A 277 15.33 -10.58 -6.42
C ASP A 277 14.47 -9.68 -5.52
N LYS A 278 13.79 -10.26 -4.53
CA LYS A 278 12.85 -9.53 -3.65
C LYS A 278 13.50 -8.48 -2.75
N ARG A 279 14.80 -8.57 -2.52
CA ARG A 279 15.57 -7.66 -1.67
C ARG A 279 16.27 -6.58 -2.49
N THR A 280 16.82 -6.95 -3.64
CA THR A 280 17.61 -6.03 -4.46
C THR A 280 16.85 -5.46 -5.65
N PHE A 281 15.67 -5.99 -6.00
CA PHE A 281 14.89 -5.55 -7.16
C PHE A 281 15.62 -5.71 -8.49
N GLN A 282 16.73 -6.46 -8.49
CA GLN A 282 17.56 -6.71 -9.66
C GLN A 282 17.05 -7.95 -10.40
N SER A 283 16.99 -7.89 -11.72
CA SER A 283 16.71 -9.06 -12.55
C SER A 283 17.98 -9.91 -12.76
N SER A 284 17.87 -11.02 -13.50
CA SER A 284 19.04 -11.80 -13.91
C SER A 284 19.98 -11.02 -14.86
N ASN A 285 19.49 -9.96 -15.52
CA ASN A 285 20.37 -8.99 -16.17
C ASN A 285 20.83 -7.96 -15.13
N PRO A 286 22.14 -7.88 -14.80
CA PRO A 286 22.63 -7.02 -13.72
C PRO A 286 22.34 -5.53 -13.90
N LYS A 287 22.12 -5.06 -15.12
CA LYS A 287 21.82 -3.65 -15.40
C LYS A 287 20.33 -3.31 -15.32
N VAL A 288 19.45 -4.31 -15.24
CA VAL A 288 17.99 -4.10 -15.32
C VAL A 288 17.34 -4.44 -13.98
N PHE A 289 16.65 -3.45 -13.43
CA PHE A 289 15.91 -3.51 -12.17
C PHE A 289 14.42 -3.33 -12.44
N PHE A 290 13.57 -3.90 -11.59
CA PHE A 290 12.12 -3.80 -11.70
C PHE A 290 11.53 -3.34 -10.37
N GLY A 291 10.42 -2.61 -10.37
CA GLY A 291 9.73 -2.24 -9.14
C GLY A 291 8.26 -1.91 -9.35
N GLY A 292 7.53 -1.70 -8.25
CA GLY A 292 6.07 -1.61 -8.28
C GLY A 292 5.42 -2.87 -8.83
N ASP A 293 4.27 -2.71 -9.48
CA ASP A 293 3.51 -3.86 -9.98
C ASP A 293 4.24 -4.63 -11.09
N ALA A 294 5.19 -3.98 -11.78
CA ALA A 294 6.01 -4.61 -12.81
C ALA A 294 6.93 -5.73 -12.27
N ALA A 295 7.25 -5.72 -10.97
CA ALA A 295 8.14 -6.72 -10.37
C ALA A 295 7.38 -7.92 -9.79
N PHE A 296 6.32 -7.67 -9.00
CA PHE A 296 5.68 -8.71 -8.17
C PHE A 296 4.17 -8.82 -8.35
N GLY A 297 3.60 -8.10 -9.33
CA GLY A 297 2.17 -8.04 -9.56
C GLY A 297 1.49 -6.87 -8.82
N PRO A 298 0.18 -6.66 -9.09
CA PRO A 298 -0.56 -5.50 -8.64
C PRO A 298 -0.74 -5.46 -7.12
N GLU A 299 -0.30 -4.36 -6.50
CA GLU A 299 -0.42 -4.06 -5.07
C GLU A 299 -0.89 -2.60 -4.84
N ASN A 300 -0.79 -2.09 -3.61
CA ASN A 300 -1.10 -0.70 -3.30
C ASN A 300 -0.03 0.28 -3.79
N ILE A 301 -0.42 1.54 -4.04
CA ILE A 301 0.47 2.64 -4.47
C ILE A 301 1.68 2.79 -3.52
N ILE A 302 1.44 2.71 -2.21
CA ILE A 302 2.51 2.82 -1.20
C ILE A 302 3.52 1.69 -1.31
N THR A 303 3.11 0.51 -1.75
CA THR A 303 4.00 -0.62 -2.02
C THR A 303 4.91 -0.31 -3.21
N ALA A 304 4.37 0.32 -4.27
CA ALA A 304 5.17 0.76 -5.41
C ALA A 304 6.21 1.84 -5.03
N VAL A 305 5.84 2.77 -4.14
CA VAL A 305 6.77 3.76 -3.55
C VAL A 305 7.86 3.06 -2.73
N ALA A 306 7.48 2.11 -1.85
CA ALA A 306 8.43 1.34 -1.07
C ALA A 306 9.41 0.56 -1.97
N HIS A 307 8.92 -0.07 -3.04
CA HIS A 307 9.74 -0.74 -4.04
C HIS A 307 10.72 0.23 -4.71
N GLY A 308 10.27 1.44 -5.06
CA GLY A 308 11.13 2.48 -5.63
C GLY A 308 12.29 2.88 -4.72
N HIS A 309 12.02 3.11 -3.42
CA HIS A 309 13.07 3.39 -2.43
C HIS A 309 14.09 2.26 -2.34
N GLN A 310 13.62 1.00 -2.31
CA GLN A 310 14.52 -0.14 -2.22
C GLN A 310 15.32 -0.37 -3.50
N ALA A 311 14.72 -0.18 -4.68
CA ALA A 311 15.40 -0.28 -5.96
C ALA A 311 16.48 0.81 -6.12
N ALA A 312 16.21 2.04 -5.68
CA ALA A 312 17.18 3.14 -5.71
C ALA A 312 18.47 2.79 -4.96
N VAL A 313 18.37 2.22 -3.76
CA VAL A 313 19.54 1.74 -2.99
C VAL A 313 20.34 0.70 -3.79
N SER A 314 19.67 -0.25 -4.44
CA SER A 314 20.35 -1.28 -5.23
C SER A 314 21.06 -0.72 -6.45
N ILE A 315 20.40 0.20 -7.16
CA ILE A 315 20.94 0.85 -8.35
C ILE A 315 22.19 1.65 -7.95
N ASP A 316 22.14 2.40 -6.85
CA ASP A 316 23.29 3.17 -6.37
C ASP A 316 24.47 2.27 -5.94
N LEU A 317 24.19 1.18 -5.20
CA LEU A 317 25.22 0.19 -4.85
C LEU A 317 25.86 -0.41 -6.10
N PHE A 318 25.04 -0.82 -7.08
CA PHE A 318 25.50 -1.40 -8.34
C PHE A 318 26.39 -0.41 -9.13
N LEU A 319 25.95 0.83 -9.28
CA LEU A 319 26.69 1.86 -10.03
C LEU A 319 27.96 2.33 -9.31
N SER A 320 27.99 2.18 -7.99
CA SER A 320 29.19 2.40 -7.15
C SER A 320 30.15 1.20 -7.10
N GLY A 321 29.84 0.09 -7.79
CA GLY A 321 30.65 -1.12 -7.77
C GLY A 321 30.61 -1.89 -6.44
N LYS A 322 29.62 -1.62 -5.58
CA LYS A 322 29.39 -2.30 -4.31
C LYS A 322 28.42 -3.48 -4.49
N PRO A 323 28.50 -4.55 -3.67
CA PRO A 323 27.57 -5.67 -3.77
C PRO A 323 26.13 -5.25 -3.43
N THR A 324 25.18 -5.48 -4.33
CA THR A 324 23.75 -5.12 -4.15
C THR A 324 23.08 -5.83 -2.97
N GLN A 325 23.61 -6.99 -2.57
CA GLN A 325 23.15 -7.76 -1.40
C GLN A 325 23.66 -7.21 -0.06
N GLN A 326 24.72 -6.40 -0.06
CA GLN A 326 25.31 -5.81 1.15
C GLN A 326 24.73 -4.42 1.37
N ARG A 327 23.44 -4.38 1.72
CA ARG A 327 22.69 -3.15 1.93
C ARG A 327 22.92 -2.60 3.34
N PRO A 328 22.98 -1.27 3.52
CA PRO A 328 23.00 -0.69 4.86
C PRO A 328 21.74 -1.08 5.62
N ALA A 329 21.89 -1.45 6.89
CA ALA A 329 20.75 -1.55 7.80
C ALA A 329 20.12 -0.16 7.99
N PRO A 330 18.80 -0.08 8.24
CA PRO A 330 18.19 1.18 8.63
C PRO A 330 18.89 1.73 9.88
N GLY A 331 19.03 3.04 9.94
CA GLY A 331 19.53 3.70 11.14
C GLY A 331 18.49 3.57 12.25
N VAL A 332 18.86 2.91 13.34
CA VAL A 332 18.07 2.90 14.56
C VAL A 332 18.88 3.55 15.67
N ASN A 333 18.23 4.41 16.44
CA ASN A 333 18.84 4.97 17.63
C ASN A 333 17.80 5.08 18.74
N LEU A 334 18.24 4.88 19.97
CA LEU A 334 17.47 5.17 21.16
C LEU A 334 18.14 6.34 21.87
N ILE A 335 17.42 7.44 22.02
CA ILE A 335 17.94 8.64 22.65
C ILE A 335 17.17 8.86 23.94
N SER A 336 17.87 8.92 25.07
CA SER A 336 17.27 9.28 26.36
C SER A 336 16.54 10.61 26.22
N GLN A 337 15.27 10.56 26.57
CA GLN A 337 14.34 11.68 26.56
C GLN A 337 13.72 11.76 27.94
N LYS A 338 14.11 12.78 28.70
CA LYS A 338 13.48 13.03 29.99
C LYS A 338 12.01 13.38 29.76
N MET A 339 11.12 12.61 30.39
CA MET A 339 9.70 12.89 30.47
C MET A 339 9.34 13.00 31.95
N GLY A 340 9.24 14.21 32.49
CA GLY A 340 8.58 14.41 33.77
C GLY A 340 7.07 14.18 33.67
N VAL A 341 6.39 13.99 34.81
CA VAL A 341 4.91 13.90 34.90
C VAL A 341 4.19 15.06 34.20
N HIS A 342 4.83 16.24 34.14
CA HIS A 342 4.33 17.45 33.49
C HIS A 342 5.03 17.77 32.15
N GLU A 343 5.97 16.92 31.72
CA GLU A 343 6.73 17.05 30.47
C GLU A 343 6.43 15.88 29.53
N TRP A 344 5.20 15.33 29.60
CA TRP A 344 4.69 14.57 28.47
C TRP A 344 4.90 15.43 27.23
N SER A 345 5.52 14.85 26.20
CA SER A 345 5.92 15.63 25.03
C SER A 345 4.73 16.27 24.30
N TYR A 346 3.52 15.81 24.62
CA TYR A 346 2.24 16.26 24.11
C TYR A 346 1.18 16.13 25.21
N ASP A 347 0.27 17.10 25.32
CA ASP A 347 -0.84 17.16 26.30
C ASP A 347 -2.00 16.20 25.95
N ASN A 348 -1.68 14.99 25.50
CA ASN A 348 -2.64 14.06 24.90
C ASN A 348 -3.43 13.30 25.97
N LEU A 349 -4.76 13.31 25.86
CA LEU A 349 -5.64 12.48 26.70
C LEU A 349 -5.88 11.13 26.01
N VAL A 350 -5.76 10.04 26.76
CA VAL A 350 -6.18 8.72 26.29
C VAL A 350 -7.71 8.71 26.21
N THR A 351 -8.25 8.56 25.00
CA THR A 351 -9.70 8.43 24.75
C THR A 351 -10.03 7.08 24.10
N VAL A 352 -11.20 6.55 24.42
CA VAL A 352 -11.78 5.33 23.82
C VAL A 352 -12.73 5.64 22.66
N ASP A 353 -12.79 6.90 22.23
CA ASP A 353 -13.60 7.30 21.09
C ASP A 353 -13.20 6.53 19.82
N LEU A 354 -14.13 6.31 18.91
CA LEU A 354 -13.78 5.77 17.59
C LEU A 354 -13.10 6.85 16.76
N ARG A 355 -12.38 6.45 15.70
CA ARG A 355 -11.81 7.41 14.74
C ARG A 355 -12.94 8.22 14.10
N GLU A 356 -12.82 9.54 14.09
CA GLU A 356 -13.76 10.40 13.35
C GLU A 356 -13.78 9.98 11.87
N LYS A 357 -14.99 9.88 11.29
CA LYS A 357 -15.13 9.58 9.85
C LYS A 357 -14.62 10.76 9.04
N VAL A 358 -13.92 10.48 7.93
CA VAL A 358 -13.53 11.52 6.98
C VAL A 358 -14.82 12.16 6.42
N PRO A 359 -14.98 13.49 6.53
CA PRO A 359 -16.14 14.17 5.97
C PRO A 359 -16.24 13.97 4.46
N HIS A 360 -17.45 13.66 3.98
CA HIS A 360 -17.75 13.54 2.56
C HIS A 360 -18.62 14.69 2.06
N VAL A 361 -18.51 15.00 0.77
CA VAL A 361 -19.48 15.86 0.07
C VAL A 361 -20.85 15.20 0.06
N ASP A 362 -21.92 16.01 0.10
CA ASP A 362 -23.29 15.53 -0.02
C ASP A 362 -23.48 14.62 -1.27
N LYS A 363 -24.14 13.48 -1.08
CA LYS A 363 -24.35 12.45 -2.11
C LYS A 363 -24.98 13.00 -3.39
N VAL A 364 -25.96 13.91 -3.29
CA VAL A 364 -26.62 14.47 -4.49
C VAL A 364 -25.65 15.33 -5.29
N THR A 365 -24.74 16.02 -4.61
CA THR A 365 -23.69 16.83 -5.24
C THR A 365 -22.61 15.93 -5.86
N ALA A 366 -22.13 14.94 -5.10
CA ALA A 366 -21.11 13.99 -5.54
C ALA A 366 -21.52 13.16 -6.77
N LEU A 367 -22.81 12.82 -6.90
CA LEU A 367 -23.32 12.07 -8.06
C LEU A 367 -23.57 12.95 -9.30
N LYS A 368 -23.70 14.27 -9.14
CA LYS A 368 -23.94 15.20 -10.26
C LYS A 368 -22.65 15.55 -11.01
N ASP A 369 -21.52 15.58 -10.32
CA ASP A 369 -20.24 15.95 -10.92
C ASP A 369 -19.15 14.95 -10.54
N ARG A 370 -18.63 14.24 -11.55
CA ARG A 370 -17.57 13.26 -11.40
C ARG A 370 -16.19 13.86 -11.08
N LYS A 371 -16.02 15.18 -11.22
CA LYS A 371 -14.76 15.88 -10.96
C LYS A 371 -14.67 16.43 -9.54
N VAL A 372 -15.79 16.47 -8.81
CA VAL A 372 -15.81 16.92 -7.41
C VAL A 372 -15.19 15.84 -6.53
N GLU A 373 -14.14 16.20 -5.80
CA GLU A 373 -13.53 15.36 -4.77
C GLU A 373 -14.56 15.01 -3.69
N VAL A 374 -14.73 13.73 -3.39
CA VAL A 374 -15.74 13.25 -2.44
C VAL A 374 -15.24 13.35 -1.01
N GLU A 375 -13.99 12.97 -0.77
CA GLU A 375 -13.36 13.01 0.54
C GLU A 375 -12.80 14.43 0.80
N LEU A 376 -13.37 15.15 1.77
CA LEU A 376 -12.96 16.53 2.06
C LEU A 376 -11.73 16.63 2.98
N GLY A 377 -11.29 15.49 3.52
CA GLY A 377 -10.31 15.46 4.60
C GLY A 377 -10.83 16.05 5.90
N PHE A 378 -9.97 16.08 6.93
CA PHE A 378 -10.31 16.70 8.21
C PHE A 378 -10.09 18.21 8.15
N ASP A 379 -11.03 18.97 8.71
CA ASP A 379 -10.76 20.35 9.05
C ASP A 379 -9.69 20.46 10.14
N VAL A 380 -9.14 21.66 10.34
CA VAL A 380 -8.04 21.89 11.29
C VAL A 380 -8.41 21.45 12.72
N ASN A 381 -9.67 21.62 13.14
CA ASN A 381 -10.09 21.29 14.50
C ASN A 381 -10.25 19.77 14.67
N ALA A 382 -10.83 19.08 13.69
CA ALA A 382 -10.93 17.63 13.67
C ALA A 382 -9.53 16.99 13.59
N ALA A 383 -8.66 17.52 12.73
CA ALA A 383 -7.27 17.06 12.62
C ALA A 383 -6.51 17.25 13.94
N TYR A 384 -6.69 18.38 14.62
CA TYR A 384 -6.08 18.64 15.92
C TYR A 384 -6.63 17.69 17.00
N ARG A 385 -7.96 17.53 17.09
CA ARG A 385 -8.59 16.57 18.02
C ARG A 385 -8.10 15.13 17.78
N GLU A 386 -7.96 14.71 16.53
CA GLU A 386 -7.44 13.37 16.20
C GLU A 386 -5.94 13.24 16.53
N ALA A 387 -5.14 14.31 16.33
CA ALA A 387 -3.72 14.32 16.67
C ALA A 387 -3.47 14.29 18.20
N GLU A 388 -4.33 14.93 19.00
CA GLU A 388 -4.28 14.90 20.48
C GLU A 388 -4.55 13.50 21.07
N ARG A 389 -4.92 12.52 20.24
CA ARG A 389 -5.11 11.12 20.65
C ARG A 389 -3.84 10.28 20.48
N CYS A 390 -2.76 10.85 19.96
CA CYS A 390 -1.52 10.11 19.72
C CYS A 390 -0.94 9.55 21.04
N LEU A 391 -0.67 8.24 21.06
CA LEU A 391 -0.14 7.53 22.24
C LEU A 391 1.39 7.62 22.38
N ASN A 392 2.07 8.44 21.57
CA ASN A 392 3.53 8.65 21.65
C ASN A 392 4.34 7.35 21.58
N CYS A 393 3.96 6.43 20.68
CA CYS A 393 4.63 5.14 20.52
C CYS A 393 6.10 5.24 20.07
N ASP A 394 6.58 6.44 19.72
CA ASP A 394 7.99 6.69 19.48
C ASP A 394 8.83 6.82 20.77
N VAL A 395 8.21 6.86 21.95
CA VAL A 395 8.92 6.83 23.24
C VAL A 395 8.68 5.51 23.97
N GLN A 396 9.78 4.86 24.33
CA GLN A 396 9.82 3.53 24.89
C GLN A 396 10.42 3.57 26.29
N THR A 397 9.82 2.83 27.24
CA THR A 397 10.45 2.61 28.55
C THR A 397 11.59 1.60 28.36
N VAL A 398 12.82 2.00 28.65
CA VAL A 398 14.00 1.13 28.55
C VAL A 398 14.58 0.94 29.94
N PHE A 399 15.11 -0.25 30.21
CA PHE A 399 15.78 -0.50 31.46
C PHE A 399 17.16 -1.14 31.31
N ASP A 400 18.00 -0.88 32.31
CA ASP A 400 19.36 -1.40 32.45
C ASP A 400 19.52 -2.00 33.85
N GLY A 401 19.48 -3.34 33.92
CA GLY A 401 19.57 -4.08 35.17
C GLY A 401 20.89 -3.84 35.92
N ALA A 402 21.98 -3.50 35.22
CA ALA A 402 23.29 -3.28 35.84
C ALA A 402 23.33 -1.99 36.68
N LYS A 403 22.46 -1.01 36.39
CA LYS A 403 22.31 0.23 37.17
C LYS A 403 21.31 0.10 38.31
N CYS A 404 20.55 -0.99 38.37
CA CYS A 404 19.50 -1.16 39.35
C CYS A 404 20.09 -1.44 40.74
N ILE A 405 19.60 -0.71 41.74
CA ILE A 405 19.96 -0.89 43.15
C ILE A 405 18.85 -1.59 43.96
N GLU A 406 17.83 -2.10 43.28
CA GLU A 406 16.73 -2.87 43.89
C GLU A 406 15.99 -2.12 45.01
N CYS A 407 15.77 -0.80 44.84
CA CYS A 407 15.05 0.03 45.81
C CYS A 407 13.51 -0.04 45.70
N ASP A 408 12.98 -0.83 44.75
CA ASP A 408 11.55 -0.99 44.43
C ASP A 408 10.76 0.29 44.08
N GLY A 409 11.42 1.44 43.94
CA GLY A 409 10.76 2.71 43.66
C GLY A 409 9.96 2.75 42.35
N CYS A 410 10.43 2.07 41.31
CA CYS A 410 9.71 1.98 40.03
C CYS A 410 8.46 1.09 40.11
N THR A 411 8.49 0.05 40.95
CA THR A 411 7.35 -0.83 41.21
C THR A 411 6.28 -0.11 42.02
N ASP A 412 6.69 0.64 43.05
CA ASP A 412 5.79 1.38 43.93
C ASP A 412 5.02 2.50 43.20
N ILE A 413 5.66 3.17 42.25
CA ILE A 413 5.03 4.27 41.48
C ILE A 413 4.25 3.78 40.25
N CYS A 414 4.31 2.50 39.91
CA CYS A 414 3.69 1.96 38.70
C CYS A 414 2.16 1.90 38.85
N PRO A 415 1.37 2.61 38.02
CA PRO A 415 -0.09 2.63 38.18
C PRO A 415 -0.78 1.34 37.74
N THR A 416 -0.09 0.47 36.98
CA THR A 416 -0.65 -0.77 36.41
C THR A 416 0.02 -2.03 36.92
N ASP A 417 0.91 -1.93 37.91
CA ASP A 417 1.65 -3.06 38.49
C ASP A 417 2.43 -3.91 37.45
N CYS A 418 2.85 -3.27 36.34
CA CYS A 418 3.50 -3.98 35.24
C CYS A 418 4.97 -4.31 35.47
N ILE A 419 5.62 -3.72 36.48
CA ILE A 419 7.05 -3.89 36.80
C ILE A 419 7.18 -4.80 38.02
N ASN A 420 8.04 -5.83 37.92
CA ASN A 420 8.18 -6.88 38.92
C ASN A 420 9.66 -7.20 39.18
N PHE A 421 10.00 -7.57 40.43
CA PHE A 421 11.32 -8.07 40.83
C PHE A 421 11.14 -9.45 41.46
N ILE A 422 11.33 -10.50 40.67
CA ILE A 422 10.99 -11.89 41.02
C ILE A 422 12.12 -12.86 40.65
N ASP A 423 12.07 -14.08 41.20
CA ASP A 423 13.02 -15.11 40.81
C ASP A 423 12.87 -15.46 39.33
N ASN A 424 13.99 -15.71 38.65
CA ASN A 424 13.95 -16.04 37.23
C ASN A 424 13.34 -17.42 37.01
N ALA A 425 12.51 -17.55 35.98
CA ALA A 425 11.83 -18.78 35.61
C ALA A 425 11.55 -18.80 34.10
N ASP A 426 11.00 -19.90 33.60
CA ASP A 426 10.43 -19.91 32.26
C ASP A 426 9.24 -18.93 32.14
N GLU A 427 8.97 -18.46 30.93
CA GLU A 427 7.99 -17.40 30.69
C GLU A 427 6.58 -17.76 31.20
N ASP A 428 6.15 -19.02 31.06
CA ASP A 428 4.84 -19.49 31.53
C ASP A 428 4.73 -19.38 33.06
N ALA A 429 5.82 -19.67 33.79
CA ALA A 429 5.89 -19.49 35.23
C ALA A 429 5.94 -18.00 35.62
N LEU A 430 6.72 -17.18 34.89
CA LEU A 430 6.78 -15.73 35.13
C LEU A 430 5.38 -15.10 35.00
N ARG A 431 4.67 -15.34 33.89
CA ARG A 431 3.33 -14.78 33.62
C ARG A 431 2.30 -15.03 34.73
N ARG A 432 2.44 -16.14 35.47
CA ARG A 432 1.54 -16.52 36.58
C ARG A 432 1.92 -15.89 37.92
N THR A 433 3.15 -15.37 38.04
CA THR A 433 3.72 -14.85 39.28
C THR A 433 3.89 -13.34 39.31
N LEU A 434 3.67 -12.66 38.17
CA LEU A 434 3.61 -11.19 38.11
C LEU A 434 2.46 -10.64 38.97
N ARG A 435 2.64 -9.42 39.49
CA ARG A 435 1.63 -8.69 40.26
C ARG A 435 0.33 -8.48 39.48
N ALA A 436 0.45 -8.15 38.20
CA ALA A 436 -0.65 -8.15 37.24
C ALA A 436 -0.54 -9.41 36.34
N PRO A 437 -1.57 -10.28 36.27
CA PRO A 437 -1.51 -11.49 35.45
C PRO A 437 -1.35 -11.17 33.95
N ALA A 438 -0.24 -11.63 33.35
CA ALA A 438 0.09 -11.44 31.94
C ALA A 438 -0.58 -12.51 31.06
N ASN A 439 -1.91 -12.43 30.91
CA ASN A 439 -2.72 -13.42 30.21
C ASN A 439 -2.60 -13.37 28.67
N ASP A 440 -2.11 -12.26 28.11
CA ASP A 440 -1.91 -12.13 26.66
C ASP A 440 -0.53 -12.65 26.26
N THR A 441 -0.50 -13.85 25.68
CA THR A 441 0.72 -14.50 25.20
C THR A 441 1.18 -13.99 23.83
N THR A 442 0.42 -13.10 23.20
CA THR A 442 0.83 -12.45 21.94
C THR A 442 1.77 -11.27 22.17
N GLN A 443 1.85 -10.78 23.41
CA GLN A 443 2.72 -9.68 23.83
C GLN A 443 3.94 -10.21 24.60
N GLU A 444 5.12 -9.64 24.37
CA GLU A 444 6.36 -10.06 25.01
C GLU A 444 6.45 -9.57 26.46
N LEU A 445 7.15 -10.35 27.31
CA LEU A 445 7.66 -9.89 28.59
C LEU A 445 9.09 -9.40 28.41
N TYR A 446 9.41 -8.20 28.90
CA TYR A 446 10.80 -7.73 28.94
C TYR A 446 11.45 -8.15 30.24
N VAL A 447 12.41 -9.07 30.15
CA VAL A 447 13.10 -9.68 31.29
C VAL A 447 14.56 -9.24 31.31
N SER A 448 15.04 -8.76 32.45
CA SER A 448 16.45 -8.40 32.63
C SER A 448 17.35 -9.63 32.76
N GLU A 449 18.66 -9.42 32.61
CA GLU A 449 19.63 -10.33 33.21
C GLU A 449 19.46 -10.37 34.75
N ALA A 450 20.05 -11.38 35.40
CA ALA A 450 20.00 -11.51 36.85
C ALA A 450 20.63 -10.29 37.54
N LEU A 451 19.90 -9.72 38.50
CA LEU A 451 20.31 -8.54 39.26
C LEU A 451 21.45 -8.90 40.21
N VAL A 452 22.40 -7.99 40.36
CA VAL A 452 23.67 -8.25 41.05
C VAL A 452 23.47 -8.63 42.52
N GLN A 453 22.50 -8.03 43.23
CA GLN A 453 22.39 -8.21 44.69
C GLN A 453 21.53 -9.41 45.06
N THR A 454 20.37 -9.60 44.42
CA THR A 454 19.42 -10.66 44.80
C THR A 454 19.38 -11.85 43.85
N GLN A 455 20.01 -11.77 42.67
CA GLN A 455 19.89 -12.76 41.59
C GLN A 455 18.47 -12.90 41.01
N ARG A 456 17.51 -12.09 41.45
CA ARG A 456 16.19 -11.95 40.83
C ARG A 456 16.32 -11.30 39.46
N VAL A 457 15.26 -11.38 38.67
CA VAL A 457 15.11 -10.64 37.42
C VAL A 457 14.07 -9.55 37.58
N MET A 458 14.27 -8.48 36.84
CA MET A 458 13.25 -7.48 36.61
C MET A 458 12.41 -7.92 35.42
N VAL A 459 11.10 -7.93 35.60
CA VAL A 459 10.14 -8.33 34.56
C VAL A 459 9.15 -7.20 34.35
N LYS A 460 9.03 -6.75 33.09
CA LYS A 460 8.03 -5.79 32.66
C LYS A 460 7.04 -6.46 31.71
N ASP A 461 5.75 -6.38 32.04
CA ASP A 461 4.68 -6.72 31.11
C ASP A 461 4.38 -5.52 30.20
N GLU A 462 4.70 -5.66 28.91
CA GLU A 462 4.48 -4.61 27.91
C GLU A 462 2.99 -4.35 27.67
N ASN A 463 2.17 -5.40 27.73
CA ASN A 463 0.75 -5.34 27.41
C ASN A 463 -0.04 -4.34 28.27
N VAL A 464 0.37 -4.18 29.53
CA VAL A 464 -0.29 -3.31 30.50
C VAL A 464 0.50 -2.04 30.82
N CYS A 465 1.64 -1.81 30.16
CA CYS A 465 2.42 -0.60 30.38
C CYS A 465 1.77 0.61 29.68
N LEU A 466 1.63 1.72 30.40
CA LEU A 466 1.08 2.97 29.85
C LEU A 466 2.14 3.92 29.26
N HIS A 467 3.42 3.56 29.31
CA HIS A 467 4.55 4.39 28.85
C HIS A 467 4.59 5.78 29.53
N CYS A 468 4.06 5.88 30.75
CA CYS A 468 3.86 7.16 31.43
C CYS A 468 5.14 7.83 31.95
N GLY A 469 6.28 7.12 31.96
CA GLY A 469 7.58 7.64 32.41
C GLY A 469 7.81 7.69 33.92
N LEU A 470 6.80 7.39 34.74
CA LEU A 470 6.90 7.47 36.21
C LEU A 470 8.03 6.61 36.78
N CYS A 471 8.26 5.41 36.22
CA CYS A 471 9.35 4.54 36.63
C CYS A 471 10.73 5.16 36.38
N ALA A 472 10.91 5.86 35.26
CA ALA A 472 12.15 6.55 34.90
C ALA A 472 12.37 7.79 35.79
N GLU A 473 11.32 8.59 36.03
CA GLU A 473 11.41 9.75 36.91
C GLU A 473 11.73 9.37 38.36
N ARG A 474 11.14 8.27 38.85
CA ARG A 474 11.36 7.79 40.22
C ARG A 474 12.70 7.10 40.41
N CYS A 475 13.34 6.65 39.34
CA CYS A 475 14.57 5.85 39.42
C CYS A 475 15.78 6.71 39.82
N PRO A 476 16.40 6.48 41.00
CA PRO A 476 17.51 7.32 41.47
C PRO A 476 18.82 7.07 40.70
N THR A 477 18.94 5.96 39.99
CA THR A 477 20.15 5.56 39.27
C THR A 477 20.05 5.69 37.76
N GLY A 478 18.87 6.04 37.23
CA GLY A 478 18.59 5.99 35.80
C GLY A 478 18.66 4.56 35.23
N ALA A 479 18.38 3.54 36.06
CA ALA A 479 18.18 2.16 35.62
C ALA A 479 16.89 2.01 34.79
N TRP A 480 15.90 2.87 35.03
CA TRP A 480 14.78 3.10 34.12
C TRP A 480 14.98 4.42 33.40
N ASP A 481 14.72 4.42 32.09
CA ASP A 481 14.83 5.57 31.22
C ASP A 481 13.66 5.58 30.24
N MET A 482 13.31 6.77 29.75
CA MET A 482 12.41 6.92 28.61
C MET A 482 13.27 7.24 27.41
N GLN A 483 13.24 6.40 26.37
CA GLN A 483 14.07 6.58 25.20
C GLN A 483 13.21 6.74 23.96
N ARG A 484 13.50 7.80 23.20
CA ARG A 484 12.89 8.01 21.91
C ARG A 484 13.52 7.09 20.89
N PHE A 485 12.70 6.27 20.25
CA PHE A 485 13.08 5.46 19.12
C PHE A 485 13.08 6.29 17.84
N LEU A 486 14.27 6.48 17.27
CA LEU A 486 14.44 7.06 15.95
C LEU A 486 14.63 5.93 14.94
N TYR A 487 13.72 5.84 13.98
CA TYR A 487 13.87 4.99 12.80
C TYR A 487 14.19 5.84 11.58
N SER A 488 15.32 5.58 10.95
CA SER A 488 15.74 6.18 9.69
C SER A 488 15.89 5.08 8.64
N VAL A 489 14.93 5.01 7.72
CA VAL A 489 14.98 4.06 6.62
C VAL A 489 16.26 4.25 5.79
N THR A 490 16.86 3.14 5.35
CA THR A 490 18.01 3.16 4.44
C THR A 490 17.66 3.93 3.16
N LYS A 491 18.54 4.84 2.75
CA LYS A 491 18.42 5.63 1.52
C LYS A 491 19.62 5.32 0.61
N ALA A 492 19.47 5.60 -0.68
CA ALA A 492 20.60 5.60 -1.60
C ALA A 492 21.56 6.75 -1.25
N GLY A 493 22.87 6.56 -1.49
CA GLY A 493 23.93 7.54 -1.16
C GLY A 493 24.83 7.17 0.00
#